data_AF-A0A957WZZ9-F1
#
_entry.id   AF-A0A957WZZ9-F1
#
_cell.length_a   1.000
_cell.length_b   1.000
_cell.length_c   1.000
_cell.angle_alpha   90.00
_cell.angle_beta   90.00
_cell.angle_gamma   90.00
#
_symmetry.space_group_name_H-M   'P 1'
#
loop_
_entity.id
_entity.type
_entity.pdbx_description
1 polymer ?
#
loop_
_entity_poly.entity_id
_entity_poly.type
_entity_poly.pdbx_seq_one_letter_code
_entity_poly.pdbx_strand_id
1 'polypeptide(L)'
;MTQAGYLIQHIKAGSWRAQIGESSLMDFQSTNAGQTALREDHTGQPVPIMGFDMGGEVFELDNRILRGIYPEKGALYHNVLQTCEKNDLFAAGIILTRKLNECLDLDLPYELVLEHARVPFVSYPHEWPASMLKAAAELHVRLFVELGVHGLTIKDWHPYNILFEATRPIFVDFCSIIPLAELPKEEYLTPPQVPVRFRRFWDTTSRYVWEMYRRMYIPYFLSPLLGMANQEHGKVRSRLFATTMNVANDYMSPMEVLSQRRLHRWRFAWWERVKRIALIDPSPTKRLFFHLLTREIKNLTVAPAPSGYLDYYAAKGERFAFEPSEVWTRKQLVIYNVIRDERPSTLLDIGSNTGWFSILAARMGCQVVALDIDESCANELYTKAEADELPILPLVMDISNPTPSLWPAKHMSNLPHWIVRTNTPVLLAAEQRFKCDMVLALAIVHHLTLGLGLSLDRVSQ
;
A
#
# COMPACT_ATOMS: atom_id res chain seq x y z
N MET A 1 10.08 -53.66 -19.94
CA MET A 1 10.23 -53.67 -18.46
C MET A 1 10.30 -52.20 -18.06
N THR A 2 9.31 -51.57 -17.43
CA THR A 2 8.15 -52.07 -16.67
C THR A 2 7.07 -50.98 -16.76
N GLN A 3 5.89 -51.35 -17.26
CA GLN A 3 4.64 -50.57 -17.20
C GLN A 3 3.88 -50.93 -15.92
N ALA A 4 3.26 -49.94 -15.29
CA ALA A 4 2.07 -50.07 -14.43
C ALA A 4 1.48 -48.65 -14.29
N GLY A 5 0.21 -48.30 -14.53
CA GLY A 5 -1.00 -49.08 -14.78
C GLY A 5 -1.99 -49.00 -13.61
N TYR A 6 -2.76 -47.91 -13.49
CA TYR A 6 -4.02 -47.76 -12.72
C TYR A 6 -4.78 -46.57 -13.35
N LEU A 7 -5.86 -46.69 -14.13
CA LEU A 7 -7.21 -47.22 -13.90
C LEU A 7 -8.00 -46.46 -12.80
N ILE A 8 -8.77 -45.43 -13.20
CA ILE A 8 -9.92 -44.93 -12.43
C ILE A 8 -11.11 -44.80 -13.37
N GLN A 9 -12.21 -45.45 -12.96
CA GLN A 9 -13.45 -45.63 -13.69
C GLN A 9 -14.34 -44.39 -13.65
N HIS A 10 -15.12 -44.24 -14.73
CA HIS A 10 -16.22 -43.31 -14.89
C HIS A 10 -17.30 -43.43 -13.81
N ILE A 11 -17.74 -42.27 -13.29
CA ILE A 11 -19.09 -42.11 -12.74
C ILE A 11 -19.75 -40.92 -13.44
N LYS A 12 -20.89 -41.20 -14.09
CA LYS A 12 -21.79 -40.22 -14.70
C LYS A 12 -22.78 -39.70 -13.67
N ALA A 13 -22.90 -38.38 -13.57
CA ALA A 13 -24.10 -37.62 -13.21
C ALA A 13 -23.80 -36.20 -13.72
N GLY A 14 -24.63 -35.45 -14.42
CA GLY A 14 -26.06 -35.34 -14.53
C GLY A 14 -26.26 -33.89 -15.00
N SER A 15 -26.95 -33.71 -16.12
CA SER A 15 -27.13 -32.45 -16.84
C SER A 15 -27.72 -31.31 -16.01
N TRP A 16 -27.21 -30.08 -16.13
CA TRP A 16 -28.04 -28.86 -15.98
C TRP A 16 -27.62 -27.77 -16.97
N ARG A 17 -28.61 -27.29 -17.72
CA ARG A 17 -28.55 -26.18 -18.69
C ARG A 17 -28.70 -24.83 -17.97
N ALA A 18 -28.16 -23.82 -18.63
CA ALA A 18 -28.12 -22.40 -18.30
C ALA A 18 -29.46 -21.75 -17.90
N GLN A 19 -29.38 -20.71 -17.07
CA GLN A 19 -30.20 -19.50 -17.26
C GLN A 19 -29.54 -18.26 -16.64
N ILE A 20 -29.52 -17.21 -17.46
CA ILE A 20 -29.15 -15.82 -17.14
C ILE A 20 -30.37 -15.17 -16.45
N GLY A 21 -30.14 -14.35 -15.41
CA GLY A 21 -31.19 -13.56 -14.76
C GLY A 21 -30.64 -12.52 -13.78
N GLU A 22 -31.11 -11.30 -13.93
CA GLU A 22 -30.67 -10.05 -13.28
C GLU A 22 -31.10 -9.88 -11.82
N SER A 23 -30.31 -9.05 -11.11
CA SER A 23 -30.66 -8.16 -9.99
C SER A 23 -31.12 -8.77 -8.64
N SER A 24 -30.42 -8.40 -7.57
CA SER A 24 -30.92 -7.48 -6.51
C SER A 24 -30.18 -7.72 -5.19
N LEU A 25 -30.00 -6.62 -4.46
CA LEU A 25 -29.52 -6.51 -3.08
C LEU A 25 -30.13 -7.57 -2.15
N MET A 26 -29.31 -8.29 -1.37
CA MET A 26 -29.63 -8.69 0.03
C MET A 26 -28.47 -9.39 0.74
N ASP A 27 -28.23 -8.93 1.98
CA ASP A 27 -27.90 -9.64 3.21
C ASP A 27 -26.82 -10.74 3.20
N PHE A 28 -25.69 -10.38 3.84
CA PHE A 28 -24.70 -11.32 4.36
C PHE A 28 -25.30 -12.16 5.49
N GLN A 29 -25.76 -13.38 5.18
CA GLN A 29 -25.88 -14.46 6.15
C GLN A 29 -24.91 -15.58 5.79
N SER A 30 -24.02 -15.88 6.74
CA SER A 30 -23.02 -16.93 6.68
C SER A 30 -23.66 -18.32 6.76
N THR A 31 -23.26 -19.21 5.87
CA THR A 31 -23.40 -20.66 6.09
C THR A 31 -22.07 -21.35 5.81
N ASN A 32 -21.44 -21.82 6.89
CA ASN A 32 -20.24 -22.64 6.87
C ASN A 32 -20.66 -24.11 6.90
N ALA A 33 -20.14 -24.92 5.97
CA ALA A 33 -20.06 -26.37 6.14
C ALA A 33 -18.82 -26.93 5.43
N GLY A 34 -17.85 -27.38 6.24
CA GLY A 34 -16.94 -28.46 5.85
C GLY A 34 -15.53 -28.05 5.41
N GLN A 35 -14.69 -27.54 6.33
CA GLN A 35 -13.24 -27.69 6.22
C GLN A 35 -12.63 -28.03 7.58
N THR A 36 -12.09 -29.22 7.68
CA THR A 36 -11.23 -29.68 8.79
C THR A 36 -9.81 -29.24 8.45
N ALA A 37 -9.51 -27.96 8.68
CA ALA A 37 -8.15 -27.44 8.66
C ALA A 37 -7.69 -27.18 10.10
N LEU A 38 -6.41 -27.38 10.33
CA LEU A 38 -5.69 -27.25 11.60
C LEU A 38 -6.19 -26.02 12.39
N ARG A 39 -6.76 -26.25 13.57
CA ARG A 39 -7.14 -25.19 14.51
C ARG A 39 -5.87 -24.46 14.94
N GLU A 40 -5.62 -23.30 14.37
CA GLU A 40 -4.83 -22.28 15.05
C GLU A 40 -5.59 -21.89 16.33
N ASP A 41 -4.90 -21.90 17.47
CA ASP A 41 -5.43 -21.41 18.74
C ASP A 41 -5.81 -19.92 18.56
N HIS A 42 -7.07 -19.64 18.24
CA HIS A 42 -7.64 -18.31 18.36
C HIS A 42 -7.81 -18.03 19.86
N THR A 43 -6.73 -17.57 20.48
CA THR A 43 -6.86 -16.81 21.71
C THR A 43 -7.67 -15.58 21.33
N GLY A 44 -8.90 -15.42 21.84
CA GLY A 44 -9.75 -14.25 21.57
C GLY A 44 -9.19 -12.95 22.17
N GLN A 45 -7.88 -12.75 22.10
CA GLN A 45 -7.15 -11.61 22.60
C GLN A 45 -6.75 -10.69 21.44
N PRO A 46 -6.85 -9.36 21.62
CA PRO A 46 -6.36 -8.40 20.65
C PRO A 46 -4.87 -8.59 20.33
N VAL A 47 -4.53 -8.63 19.05
CA VAL A 47 -3.15 -8.59 18.55
C VAL A 47 -2.85 -7.15 18.11
N PRO A 48 -2.00 -6.40 18.81
CA PRO A 48 -1.69 -5.02 18.45
C PRO A 48 -1.03 -4.93 17.07
N ILE A 49 -1.36 -3.88 16.33
CA ILE A 49 -0.68 -3.48 15.10
C ILE A 49 0.06 -2.19 15.41
N MET A 50 1.39 -2.23 15.32
CA MET A 50 2.21 -1.10 15.75
C MET A 50 1.94 0.15 14.90
N GLY A 51 1.65 1.25 15.59
CA GLY A 51 1.52 2.59 15.02
C GLY A 51 2.00 3.63 16.04
N PHE A 52 2.25 4.85 15.57
CA PHE A 52 2.70 5.96 16.41
C PHE A 52 1.69 7.10 16.32
N ASP A 53 0.56 6.94 17.02
CA ASP A 53 -0.48 7.97 17.07
C ASP A 53 -0.91 8.25 18.52
N MET A 54 -1.08 9.53 18.82
CA MET A 54 -1.60 10.00 20.11
C MET A 54 -3.13 9.95 20.17
N GLY A 55 -3.81 9.71 19.04
CA GLY A 55 -5.25 9.61 18.94
C GLY A 55 -5.82 8.23 19.29
N GLY A 56 -5.06 7.17 19.08
CA GLY A 56 -5.49 5.79 19.32
C GLY A 56 -4.51 4.75 18.82
N GLU A 57 -4.87 3.48 18.96
CA GLU A 57 -4.08 2.34 18.49
C GLU A 57 -4.91 1.37 17.67
N VAL A 58 -4.26 0.64 16.76
CA VAL A 58 -4.89 -0.35 15.89
C VAL A 58 -4.54 -1.75 16.41
N PHE A 59 -5.51 -2.65 16.37
CA PHE A 59 -5.32 -4.05 16.74
C PHE A 59 -6.22 -4.95 15.91
N GLU A 60 -5.80 -6.19 15.76
CA GLU A 60 -6.58 -7.25 15.15
C GLU A 60 -7.29 -8.07 16.23
N LEU A 61 -8.59 -8.35 16.04
CA LEU A 61 -9.38 -9.23 16.89
C LEU A 61 -10.30 -10.06 16.01
N ASP A 62 -10.21 -11.39 16.07
CA ASP A 62 -11.03 -12.32 15.28
C ASP A 62 -11.07 -11.95 13.78
N ASN A 63 -9.90 -11.66 13.19
CA ASN A 63 -9.72 -11.22 11.80
C ASN A 63 -10.33 -9.84 11.45
N ARG A 64 -10.84 -9.10 12.43
CA ARG A 64 -11.33 -7.72 12.30
C ARG A 64 -10.22 -6.74 12.61
N ILE A 65 -10.14 -5.64 11.85
CA ILE A 65 -9.22 -4.54 12.13
C ILE A 65 -9.95 -3.47 12.93
N LEU A 66 -9.55 -3.32 14.19
CA LEU A 66 -10.16 -2.40 15.13
C LEU A 66 -9.18 -1.30 15.50
N ARG A 67 -9.73 -0.13 15.82
CA ARG A 67 -8.97 1.00 16.35
C ARG A 67 -9.62 1.48 17.63
N GLY A 68 -8.87 1.39 18.73
CA GLY A 68 -9.24 1.95 20.02
C GLY A 68 -8.82 3.42 20.08
N ILE A 69 -9.78 4.31 20.30
CA ILE A 69 -9.55 5.74 20.48
C ILE A 69 -9.36 6.02 21.96
N TYR A 70 -8.27 6.73 22.29
CA TYR A 70 -7.93 7.05 23.67
C TYR A 70 -8.93 8.03 24.30
N PRO A 71 -8.99 8.06 25.65
CA PRO A 71 -9.78 9.07 26.37
C PRO A 71 -9.46 10.49 25.92
N GLU A 72 -10.46 11.36 25.98
CA GLU A 72 -10.45 12.77 25.55
C GLU A 72 -10.42 12.98 24.03
N LYS A 73 -10.22 11.92 23.25
CA LYS A 73 -10.19 11.97 21.77
C LYS A 73 -11.46 11.42 21.13
N GLY A 74 -12.33 10.75 21.88
CA GLY A 74 -13.53 10.10 21.34
C GLY A 74 -14.48 11.08 20.64
N ALA A 75 -14.77 12.22 21.27
CA ALA A 75 -15.61 13.26 20.65
C ALA A 75 -15.02 13.81 19.33
N LEU A 76 -13.70 14.00 19.26
CA LEU A 76 -13.02 14.48 18.05
C LEU A 76 -13.18 13.49 16.90
N TYR A 77 -12.82 12.22 17.12
CA TYR A 77 -12.87 11.21 16.06
C TYR A 77 -14.28 10.75 15.74
N HIS A 78 -15.24 10.88 16.67
CA HIS A 78 -16.65 10.73 16.35
C HIS A 78 -17.13 11.79 15.36
N ASN A 79 -16.76 13.06 15.55
CA ASN A 79 -17.10 14.14 14.63
C ASN A 79 -16.42 13.99 13.27
N VAL A 80 -15.16 13.55 13.24
CA VAL A 80 -14.43 13.23 11.99
C VAL A 80 -15.16 12.12 11.24
N LEU A 81 -15.53 11.02 11.92
CA LEU A 81 -16.28 9.92 11.33
C LEU A 81 -17.62 10.39 10.73
N GLN A 82 -18.43 11.13 11.49
CA GLN A 82 -19.70 11.65 11.00
C GLN A 82 -19.53 12.57 9.79
N THR A 83 -18.45 13.37 9.77
CA THR A 83 -18.15 14.24 8.63
C THR A 83 -17.76 13.43 7.40
N CYS A 84 -16.98 12.36 7.56
CA CYS A 84 -16.62 11.45 6.48
C CYS A 84 -17.85 10.72 5.92
N GLU A 85 -18.73 10.18 6.78
CA GLU A 85 -19.95 9.49 6.39
C GLU A 85 -20.92 10.42 5.65
N LYS A 86 -21.17 11.61 6.20
CA LYS A 86 -22.13 12.58 5.64
C LYS A 86 -21.74 13.08 4.25
N ASN A 87 -20.44 13.18 3.97
CA ASN A 87 -19.91 13.75 2.73
C ASN A 87 -19.28 12.70 1.80
N ASP A 88 -19.51 11.41 2.05
CA ASP A 88 -18.99 10.30 1.23
C ASP A 88 -17.46 10.32 1.03
N LEU A 89 -16.72 10.72 2.07
CA LEU A 89 -15.25 10.87 1.97
C LEU A 89 -14.52 9.52 1.89
N PHE A 90 -15.18 8.41 2.23
CA PHE A 90 -14.63 7.07 2.02
C PHE A 90 -14.47 6.75 0.53
N ALA A 91 -15.41 7.18 -0.31
CA ALA A 91 -15.29 7.06 -1.77
C ALA A 91 -14.10 7.86 -2.33
N ALA A 92 -13.59 8.85 -1.58
CA ALA A 92 -12.39 9.58 -1.95
C ALA A 92 -11.09 8.78 -1.73
N GLY A 93 -11.14 7.56 -1.19
CA GLY A 93 -9.97 6.70 -0.97
C GLY A 93 -9.46 6.72 0.48
N ILE A 94 -10.32 7.05 1.44
CA ILE A 94 -10.09 6.80 2.87
C ILE A 94 -10.60 5.40 3.18
N ILE A 95 -9.88 4.65 4.03
CA ILE A 95 -10.30 3.32 4.45
C ILE A 95 -11.71 3.37 5.05
N LEU A 96 -12.61 2.49 4.56
CA LEU A 96 -13.96 2.42 5.07
C LEU A 96 -13.91 2.14 6.57
N THR A 97 -14.51 3.03 7.34
CA THR A 97 -14.45 3.03 8.80
C THR A 97 -15.86 3.18 9.33
N ARG A 98 -16.21 2.37 10.33
CA ARG A 98 -17.49 2.46 11.04
C ARG A 98 -17.29 2.47 12.53
N LYS A 99 -18.21 3.10 13.26
CA LYS A 99 -18.25 2.96 14.71
C LYS A 99 -18.69 1.55 15.08
N LEU A 100 -17.97 0.92 16.01
CA LEU A 100 -18.40 -0.33 16.60
C LEU A 100 -19.42 -0.04 17.72
N ASN A 101 -20.61 -0.63 17.61
CA ASN A 101 -21.69 -0.45 18.60
C ASN A 101 -21.74 -1.60 19.63
N GLU A 102 -21.03 -2.69 19.38
CA GLU A 102 -20.93 -3.83 20.27
C GLU A 102 -20.02 -3.49 21.45
N CYS A 103 -20.41 -3.93 22.66
CA CYS A 103 -19.50 -3.89 23.80
C CYS A 103 -18.49 -5.03 23.62
N LEU A 104 -17.24 -4.67 23.35
CA LEU A 104 -16.16 -5.63 23.41
C LEU A 104 -15.76 -5.81 24.87
N ASP A 105 -15.74 -7.04 25.38
CA ASP A 105 -15.22 -7.36 26.71
C ASP A 105 -13.68 -7.32 26.68
N LEU A 106 -13.16 -6.12 26.43
CA LEU A 106 -11.74 -5.83 26.41
C LEU A 106 -11.40 -5.12 27.71
N ASP A 107 -10.39 -5.60 28.41
CA ASP A 107 -9.77 -4.91 29.56
C ASP A 107 -8.90 -3.72 29.07
N LEU A 108 -9.41 -2.96 28.10
CA LEU A 108 -8.73 -1.87 27.40
C LEU A 108 -9.56 -0.58 27.50
N PRO A 109 -9.00 0.52 28.04
CA PRO A 109 -9.75 1.74 28.37
C PRO A 109 -9.90 2.68 27.16
N TYR A 110 -10.65 2.26 26.14
CA TYR A 110 -10.96 3.11 24.97
C TYR A 110 -12.28 3.88 25.15
N GLU A 111 -12.32 5.15 24.72
CA GLU A 111 -13.55 5.96 24.74
C GLU A 111 -14.46 5.65 23.53
N LEU A 112 -13.85 5.30 22.40
CA LEU A 112 -14.52 4.95 21.15
C LEU A 112 -13.75 3.82 20.46
N VAL A 113 -14.46 2.85 19.89
CA VAL A 113 -13.87 1.80 19.05
C VAL A 113 -14.40 1.95 17.62
N LEU A 114 -13.47 1.99 16.68
CA LEU A 114 -13.74 2.03 15.25
C LEU A 114 -13.36 0.68 14.62
N GLU A 115 -14.12 0.25 13.62
CA GLU A 115 -13.79 -0.89 12.79
C GLU A 115 -13.45 -0.41 11.38
N HIS A 116 -12.31 -0.88 10.87
CA HIS A 116 -11.82 -0.56 9.54
C HIS A 116 -12.00 -1.77 8.61
N ALA A 117 -12.30 -1.51 7.34
CA ALA A 117 -12.21 -2.54 6.31
C ALA A 117 -10.78 -3.11 6.26
N ARG A 118 -10.66 -4.42 6.03
CA ARG A 118 -9.37 -5.09 5.92
C ARG A 118 -8.80 -4.92 4.52
N VAL A 119 -7.56 -4.43 4.43
CA VAL A 119 -6.78 -4.51 3.19
C VAL A 119 -6.10 -5.88 3.15
N PRO A 120 -6.33 -6.73 2.12
CA PRO A 120 -5.88 -8.12 2.13
C PRO A 120 -4.37 -8.29 2.30
N PHE A 121 -3.58 -7.40 1.67
CA PHE A 121 -2.13 -7.46 1.69
C PHE A 121 -1.55 -6.10 2.08
N VAL A 122 -0.71 -6.09 3.10
CA VAL A 122 0.02 -4.90 3.53
C VAL A 122 1.28 -4.78 2.68
N SER A 123 1.49 -3.66 2.01
CA SER A 123 2.71 -3.33 1.27
C SER A 123 3.32 -2.03 1.77
N TYR A 124 4.63 -1.89 1.60
CA TYR A 124 5.37 -0.72 2.09
C TYR A 124 5.98 0.13 0.97
N PRO A 125 6.21 1.44 1.20
CA PRO A 125 6.67 2.36 0.16
C PRO A 125 7.95 1.97 -0.58
N HIS A 126 8.90 1.30 0.10
CA HIS A 126 10.12 0.82 -0.54
C HIS A 126 9.90 -0.39 -1.46
N GLU A 127 8.75 -1.05 -1.36
CA GLU A 127 8.33 -2.21 -2.18
C GLU A 127 7.52 -1.78 -3.41
N TRP A 128 6.98 -0.56 -3.43
CA TRP A 128 6.07 -0.11 -4.49
C TRP A 128 6.80 0.30 -5.76
N PRO A 129 6.51 -0.24 -6.97
CA PRO A 129 7.01 0.34 -8.22
C PRO A 129 6.76 1.85 -8.31
N ALA A 130 7.59 2.57 -9.06
CA ALA A 130 7.53 4.03 -9.13
C ALA A 130 6.13 4.61 -9.42
N SER A 131 5.35 3.97 -10.30
CA SER A 131 3.96 4.36 -10.57
C SER A 131 3.05 4.28 -9.34
N MET A 132 3.21 3.28 -8.47
CA MET A 132 2.45 3.17 -7.21
C MET A 132 2.83 4.29 -6.24
N LEU A 133 4.13 4.59 -6.06
CA LEU A 133 4.54 5.71 -5.21
C LEU A 133 3.97 7.05 -5.72
N LYS A 134 3.91 7.22 -7.05
CA LYS A 134 3.28 8.39 -7.67
C LYS A 134 1.77 8.43 -7.41
N ALA A 135 1.06 7.31 -7.56
CA ALA A 135 -0.37 7.21 -7.27
C ALA A 135 -0.69 7.53 -5.80
N ALA A 136 0.14 7.05 -4.86
CA ALA A 136 0.03 7.37 -3.44
C ALA A 136 0.23 8.88 -3.17
N ALA A 137 1.21 9.50 -3.83
CA ALA A 137 1.45 10.94 -3.73
C ALA A 137 0.24 11.76 -4.24
N GLU A 138 -0.33 11.35 -5.38
CA GLU A 138 -1.52 11.97 -5.95
C GLU A 138 -2.77 11.79 -5.07
N LEU A 139 -2.99 10.60 -4.50
CA LEU A 139 -4.06 10.36 -3.52
C LEU A 139 -3.95 11.35 -2.35
N HIS A 140 -2.75 11.51 -1.80
CA HIS A 140 -2.54 12.35 -0.64
C HIS A 140 -2.92 13.82 -0.90
N VAL A 141 -2.48 14.37 -2.03
CA VAL A 141 -2.82 15.74 -2.45
C VAL A 141 -4.32 15.89 -2.70
N ARG A 142 -4.94 14.90 -3.35
CA ARG A 142 -6.38 14.89 -3.62
C ARG A 142 -7.20 14.87 -2.33
N LEU A 143 -6.86 14.00 -1.38
CA LEU A 143 -7.53 13.90 -0.09
C LEU A 143 -7.42 15.19 0.71
N PHE A 144 -6.27 15.87 0.69
CA PHE A 144 -6.14 17.15 1.38
C PHE A 144 -7.12 18.19 0.86
N VAL A 145 -7.26 18.29 -0.47
CA VAL A 145 -8.20 19.23 -1.10
C VAL A 145 -9.64 18.87 -0.74
N GLU A 146 -9.99 17.58 -0.79
CA GLU A 146 -11.34 17.08 -0.49
C GLU A 146 -11.71 17.33 0.98
N LEU A 147 -10.86 16.90 1.91
CA LEU A 147 -11.06 17.10 3.36
C LEU A 147 -11.15 18.59 3.73
N GLY A 148 -10.34 19.43 3.09
CA GLY A 148 -10.32 20.87 3.34
C GLY A 148 -11.64 21.57 3.06
N VAL A 149 -12.48 21.05 2.15
CA VAL A 149 -13.84 21.59 1.88
C VAL A 149 -14.74 21.43 3.10
N HIS A 150 -14.49 20.41 3.92
CA HIS A 150 -15.27 20.06 5.10
C HIS A 150 -14.58 20.48 6.42
N GLY A 151 -13.57 21.36 6.35
CA GLY A 151 -12.85 21.85 7.52
C GLY A 151 -11.89 20.83 8.15
N LEU A 152 -11.61 19.73 7.45
CA LEU A 152 -10.69 18.67 7.88
C LEU A 152 -9.34 18.80 7.17
N THR A 153 -8.35 18.08 7.68
CA THR A 153 -7.00 18.01 7.13
C THR A 153 -6.34 16.68 7.50
N ILE A 154 -5.21 16.38 6.88
CA ILE A 154 -4.34 15.26 7.25
C ILE A 154 -3.09 15.85 7.89
N LYS A 155 -2.77 15.47 9.13
CA LYS A 155 -1.60 15.97 9.84
C LYS A 155 -0.30 15.25 9.47
N ASP A 156 -0.38 14.00 9.02
CA ASP A 156 0.78 13.15 8.71
C ASP A 156 0.88 12.84 7.21
N TRP A 157 1.70 13.64 6.50
CA TRP A 157 1.85 13.53 5.04
C TRP A 157 2.90 12.50 4.63
N HIS A 158 2.72 11.27 5.09
CA HIS A 158 3.70 10.19 4.95
C HIS A 158 3.15 9.05 4.07
N PRO A 159 3.97 8.45 3.17
CA PRO A 159 3.52 7.35 2.31
C PRO A 159 3.14 6.08 3.09
N TYR A 160 3.70 5.87 4.28
CA TYR A 160 3.35 4.71 5.13
C TYR A 160 1.90 4.76 5.68
N ASN A 161 1.20 5.88 5.48
CA ASN A 161 -0.23 6.02 5.82
C ASN A 161 -1.15 5.57 4.67
N ILE A 162 -0.57 5.03 3.59
CA ILE A 162 -1.27 4.55 2.41
C ILE A 162 -0.95 3.06 2.23
N LEU A 163 -1.99 2.25 2.01
CA LEU A 163 -1.88 0.89 1.49
C LEU A 163 -2.50 0.82 0.10
N PHE A 164 -2.48 -0.37 -0.50
CA PHE A 164 -3.07 -0.61 -1.80
C PHE A 164 -4.05 -1.79 -1.75
N GLU A 165 -5.25 -1.57 -2.27
CA GLU A 165 -6.15 -2.65 -2.64
C GLU A 165 -5.97 -2.91 -4.14
N ALA A 166 -5.23 -3.98 -4.45
CA ALA A 166 -4.69 -4.23 -5.79
C ALA A 166 -3.88 -3.01 -6.28
N THR A 167 -4.38 -2.28 -7.27
CA THR A 167 -3.72 -1.09 -7.83
C THR A 167 -4.25 0.22 -7.24
N ARG A 168 -5.32 0.19 -6.44
CA ARG A 168 -5.95 1.38 -5.88
C ARG A 168 -5.28 1.79 -4.55
N PRO A 169 -4.68 2.98 -4.44
CA PRO A 169 -4.18 3.47 -3.17
C PRO A 169 -5.34 3.81 -2.22
N ILE A 170 -5.20 3.45 -0.95
CA ILE A 170 -6.16 3.71 0.13
C ILE A 170 -5.43 4.31 1.32
N PHE A 171 -5.94 5.42 1.84
CA PHE A 171 -5.42 6.07 3.05
C PHE A 171 -5.96 5.38 4.31
N VAL A 172 -5.07 4.86 5.14
CA VAL A 172 -5.45 3.98 6.28
C VAL A 172 -5.27 4.62 7.65
N ASP A 173 -4.53 5.72 7.73
CA ASP A 173 -4.25 6.40 9.00
C ASP A 173 -5.39 7.36 9.40
N PHE A 174 -6.53 6.79 9.77
CA PHE A 174 -7.75 7.55 10.06
C PHE A 174 -7.55 8.60 11.15
N CYS A 175 -6.74 8.32 12.18
CA CYS A 175 -6.53 9.26 13.29
C CYS A 175 -5.61 10.45 12.94
N SER A 176 -4.93 10.42 11.79
CA SER A 176 -4.26 11.59 11.25
C SER A 176 -5.22 12.59 10.57
N ILE A 177 -6.49 12.21 10.36
CA ILE A 177 -7.54 13.13 9.88
C ILE A 177 -8.07 13.92 11.08
N ILE A 178 -7.84 15.23 11.08
CA ILE A 178 -8.24 16.13 12.17
C ILE A 178 -8.92 17.39 11.63
N PRO A 179 -9.71 18.11 12.43
CA PRO A 179 -10.15 19.46 12.10
C PRO A 179 -8.96 20.41 11.89
N LEU A 180 -9.04 21.32 10.93
CA LEU A 180 -7.99 22.32 10.65
C LEU A 180 -7.62 23.15 11.90
N ALA A 181 -8.57 23.39 12.79
CA ALA A 181 -8.38 24.13 14.03
C ALA A 181 -7.51 23.40 15.08
N GLU A 182 -7.31 22.08 14.93
CA GLU A 182 -6.52 21.26 15.84
C GLU A 182 -5.03 21.27 15.48
N LEU A 183 -4.64 21.67 14.26
CA LEU A 183 -3.23 21.71 13.81
C LEU A 183 -2.29 22.44 14.80
N PRO A 184 -2.67 23.56 15.44
CA PRO A 184 -1.81 24.22 16.43
C PRO A 184 -1.55 23.46 17.72
N LYS A 185 -2.28 22.36 17.97
CA LYS A 185 -2.10 21.50 19.14
C LYS A 185 -1.15 20.33 18.88
N GLU A 186 -0.79 20.08 17.62
CA GLU A 186 0.15 19.02 17.25
C GLU A 186 1.58 19.47 17.55
N GLU A 187 2.12 19.04 18.71
CA GLU A 187 3.42 19.51 19.22
C GLU A 187 4.57 19.40 18.22
N TYR A 188 4.61 18.31 17.45
CA TYR A 188 5.66 18.11 16.45
C TYR A 188 5.53 19.05 15.26
N LEU A 189 4.38 19.65 14.99
CA LEU A 189 4.19 20.65 13.93
C LEU A 189 4.31 22.09 14.46
N THR A 190 4.37 22.29 15.77
CA THR A 190 4.30 23.61 16.42
C THR A 190 5.62 24.00 17.10
N PRO A 191 6.14 25.23 16.89
CA PRO A 191 5.68 26.23 15.92
C PRO A 191 6.11 25.89 14.48
N PRO A 192 5.30 26.22 13.47
CA PRO A 192 5.64 25.95 12.08
C PRO A 192 6.83 26.80 11.60
N GLN A 193 7.70 26.23 10.76
CA GLN A 193 8.86 26.95 10.21
C GLN A 193 8.47 27.80 9.00
N VAL A 194 8.18 29.07 9.26
CA VAL A 194 7.73 30.02 8.23
C VAL A 194 8.89 30.85 7.68
N PRO A 195 9.10 30.90 6.34
CA PRO A 195 10.12 31.76 5.75
C PRO A 195 9.85 33.23 6.09
N VAL A 196 10.92 33.97 6.46
CA VAL A 196 10.84 35.35 7.00
C VAL A 196 9.92 36.27 6.20
N ARG A 197 10.03 36.23 4.86
CA ARG A 197 9.24 37.07 3.94
C ARG A 197 7.74 36.83 4.00
N PHE A 198 7.30 35.65 4.42
CA PHE A 198 5.88 35.24 4.44
C PHE A 198 5.24 35.27 5.84
N ARG A 199 6.01 35.57 6.90
CA ARG A 199 5.51 35.59 8.29
C ARG A 199 4.28 36.49 8.50
N ARG A 200 4.17 37.58 7.72
CA ARG A 200 3.04 38.54 7.78
C ARG A 200 1.90 38.24 6.80
N PHE A 201 2.13 37.37 5.82
CA PHE A 201 1.16 37.11 4.74
C PHE A 201 0.45 35.77 4.85
N TRP A 202 1.08 34.78 5.50
CA TRP A 202 0.45 33.48 5.71
C TRP A 202 -0.41 33.48 6.96
N ASP A 203 -1.67 33.07 6.78
CA ASP A 203 -2.56 32.68 7.86
C ASP A 203 -2.09 31.39 8.56
N THR A 204 -2.76 31.00 9.64
CA THR A 204 -2.40 29.80 10.42
C THR A 204 -2.38 28.54 9.53
N THR A 205 -3.41 28.33 8.72
CA THR A 205 -3.52 27.17 7.83
C THR A 205 -2.36 27.08 6.86
N SER A 206 -2.00 28.18 6.18
CA SER A 206 -0.88 28.23 5.23
C SER A 206 0.46 27.90 5.89
N ARG A 207 0.67 28.30 7.14
CA ARG A 207 1.89 27.98 7.89
C ARG A 207 2.01 26.48 8.15
N TYR A 208 0.92 25.84 8.57
CA TYR A 208 0.90 24.40 8.83
C TYR A 208 0.93 23.57 7.55
N VAL A 209 0.22 23.98 6.49
CA VAL A 209 0.32 23.34 5.16
C VAL A 209 1.76 23.36 4.66
N TRP A 210 2.45 24.51 4.80
CA TRP A 210 3.86 24.60 4.44
C TRP A 210 4.74 23.70 5.31
N GLU A 211 4.50 23.64 6.61
CA GLU A 211 5.28 22.81 7.52
C GLU A 211 5.13 21.31 7.20
N MET A 212 3.89 20.84 7.01
CA MET A 212 3.62 19.45 6.62
C MET A 212 4.23 19.12 5.25
N TYR A 213 4.07 20.01 4.27
CA TYR A 213 4.68 19.86 2.95
C TYR A 213 6.21 19.75 3.03
N ARG A 214 6.86 20.69 3.74
CA ARG A 214 8.32 20.75 3.88
C ARG A 214 8.88 19.53 4.62
N ARG A 215 8.23 19.14 5.72
CA ARG A 215 8.74 18.16 6.68
C ARG A 215 8.46 16.73 6.24
N MET A 216 7.34 16.48 5.58
CA MET A 216 6.89 15.12 5.27
C MET A 216 6.71 14.89 3.77
N TYR A 217 6.01 15.79 3.06
CA TYR A 217 5.75 15.55 1.64
C TYR A 217 7.02 15.61 0.78
N ILE A 218 7.87 16.62 0.99
CA ILE A 218 9.11 16.77 0.23
C ILE A 218 10.04 15.55 0.43
N PRO A 219 10.35 15.13 1.67
CA PRO A 219 11.31 14.05 1.87
C PRO A 219 10.80 12.67 1.47
N TYR A 220 9.50 12.41 1.60
CA TYR A 220 8.96 11.06 1.49
C TYR A 220 8.13 10.80 0.22
N PHE A 221 7.65 11.84 -0.45
CA PHE A 221 7.02 11.71 -1.77
C PHE A 221 7.86 12.38 -2.86
N LEU A 222 8.05 13.71 -2.76
CA LEU A 222 8.57 14.48 -3.89
C LEU A 222 10.04 14.17 -4.22
N SER A 223 10.91 14.06 -3.21
CA SER A 223 12.34 13.77 -3.44
C SER A 223 12.55 12.33 -3.95
N PRO A 224 11.88 11.30 -3.39
CA PRO A 224 11.86 9.96 -3.96
C PRO A 224 11.40 9.93 -5.43
N LEU A 225 10.28 10.61 -5.76
CA LEU A 225 9.78 10.68 -7.14
C LEU A 225 10.75 11.41 -8.07
N LEU A 226 11.42 12.47 -7.60
CA LEU A 226 12.50 13.13 -8.35
C LEU A 226 13.70 12.20 -8.58
N GLY A 227 14.03 11.34 -7.60
CA GLY A 227 15.10 10.35 -7.71
C GLY A 227 14.76 9.25 -8.72
N MET A 228 13.53 8.74 -8.67
CA MET A 228 13.02 7.79 -9.66
C MET A 228 12.94 8.41 -11.06
N ALA A 229 12.53 9.68 -11.19
CA ALA A 229 12.59 10.40 -12.47
C ALA A 229 14.02 10.56 -13.02
N ASN A 230 15.04 10.49 -12.15
CA ASN A 230 16.45 10.45 -12.53
C ASN A 230 16.99 9.04 -12.77
N GLN A 231 16.14 8.01 -12.73
CA GLN A 231 16.47 6.59 -12.87
C GLN A 231 17.29 6.01 -11.69
N GLU A 232 17.25 6.65 -10.51
CA GLU A 232 17.95 6.20 -9.30
C GLU A 232 17.08 5.28 -8.41
N HIS A 233 16.28 4.41 -9.03
CA HIS A 233 15.24 3.61 -8.35
C HIS A 233 15.74 2.80 -7.15
N GLY A 234 16.77 1.98 -7.33
CA GLY A 234 17.33 1.16 -6.25
C GLY A 234 17.81 2.00 -5.06
N LYS A 235 18.49 3.13 -5.33
CA LYS A 235 18.93 4.07 -4.28
C LYS A 235 17.74 4.66 -3.53
N VAL A 236 16.68 5.05 -4.25
CA VAL A 236 15.45 5.59 -3.65
C VAL A 236 14.79 4.56 -2.73
N ARG A 237 14.67 3.30 -3.16
CA ARG A 237 14.09 2.22 -2.33
C ARG A 237 14.87 1.97 -1.07
N SER A 238 16.19 1.83 -1.19
CA SER A 238 17.06 1.65 -0.02
C SER A 238 16.95 2.81 0.96
N ARG A 239 16.83 4.06 0.46
CA ARG A 239 16.61 5.22 1.33
C ARG A 239 15.21 5.19 1.95
N LEU A 240 14.14 4.92 1.21
CA LEU A 240 12.78 4.81 1.76
C LEU A 240 12.67 3.77 2.87
N PHE A 241 13.38 2.64 2.74
CA PHE A 241 13.48 1.63 3.78
C PHE A 241 14.32 2.12 4.98
N ALA A 242 15.49 2.72 4.74
CA ALA A 242 16.36 3.22 5.81
C ALA A 242 15.74 4.37 6.61
N THR A 243 14.83 5.15 5.99
CA THR A 243 14.16 6.30 6.60
C THR A 243 12.74 5.99 7.06
N THR A 244 12.41 4.70 7.23
CA THR A 244 11.10 4.23 7.69
C THR A 244 10.65 5.04 8.93
N MET A 245 9.46 5.63 8.87
CA MET A 245 8.82 6.40 9.95
C MET A 245 9.70 7.45 10.67
N ASN A 246 10.54 8.18 9.94
CA ASN A 246 11.46 9.17 10.53
C ASN A 246 12.46 8.58 11.55
N VAL A 247 12.72 7.26 11.55
CA VAL A 247 13.64 6.62 12.51
C VAL A 247 15.10 7.05 12.28
N ALA A 248 15.44 7.47 11.06
CA ALA A 248 16.74 8.04 10.72
C ALA A 248 16.73 9.57 10.72
N ASN A 249 17.80 10.18 11.25
CA ASN A 249 18.09 11.62 11.13
C ASN A 249 18.52 12.05 9.70
N ASP A 250 18.45 11.13 8.74
CA ASP A 250 18.83 11.33 7.36
C ASP A 250 17.61 11.08 6.48
N TYR A 251 17.26 12.04 5.60
CA TYR A 251 16.15 11.93 4.67
C TYR A 251 16.57 12.44 3.30
N MET A 252 15.89 11.96 2.26
CA MET A 252 16.20 12.38 0.90
C MET A 252 15.80 13.84 0.69
N SER A 253 16.77 14.71 0.42
CA SER A 253 16.50 16.12 0.14
C SER A 253 16.49 16.40 -1.37
N PRO A 254 15.71 17.39 -1.85
CA PRO A 254 15.74 17.78 -3.27
C PRO A 254 17.13 18.24 -3.74
N MET A 255 17.94 18.80 -2.84
CA MET A 255 19.30 19.24 -3.17
C MET A 255 20.25 18.07 -3.40
N GLU A 256 20.08 16.98 -2.65
CA GLU A 256 20.82 15.73 -2.85
C GLU A 256 20.47 15.14 -4.23
N VAL A 257 19.18 14.96 -4.49
CA VAL A 257 18.66 14.32 -5.72
C VAL A 257 18.97 15.13 -6.98
N LEU A 258 18.99 16.47 -6.87
CA LEU A 258 19.27 17.38 -7.99
C LEU A 258 20.72 17.91 -7.99
N SER A 259 21.62 17.27 -7.25
CA SER A 259 23.02 17.73 -7.04
C SER A 259 23.83 17.85 -8.34
N GLN A 260 23.58 17.00 -9.33
CA GLN A 260 24.27 17.03 -10.62
C GLN A 260 23.45 17.70 -11.75
N ARG A 261 22.25 18.21 -11.45
CA ARG A 261 21.29 18.70 -12.46
C ARG A 261 20.94 20.18 -12.24
N ARG A 262 21.88 21.08 -12.57
CA ARG A 262 21.78 22.53 -12.30
C ARG A 262 20.47 23.16 -12.81
N LEU A 263 20.05 22.83 -14.02
CA LEU A 263 18.82 23.37 -14.61
C LEU A 263 17.57 22.90 -13.86
N HIS A 264 17.51 21.62 -13.50
CA HIS A 264 16.41 21.03 -12.74
C HIS A 264 16.34 21.63 -11.33
N ARG A 265 17.48 21.85 -10.67
CA ARG A 265 17.54 22.53 -9.37
C ARG A 265 16.98 23.95 -9.44
N TRP A 266 17.34 24.71 -10.48
CA TRP A 266 16.81 26.05 -10.67
C TRP A 266 15.30 26.03 -10.89
N ARG A 267 14.80 25.12 -11.74
CA ARG A 267 13.36 24.94 -11.98
C ARG A 267 12.62 24.56 -10.69
N PHE A 268 13.15 23.63 -9.91
CA PHE A 268 12.60 23.24 -8.62
C PHE A 268 12.52 24.43 -7.67
N ALA A 269 13.63 25.16 -7.48
CA ALA A 269 13.66 26.34 -6.62
C ALA A 269 12.70 27.45 -7.08
N TRP A 270 12.51 27.61 -8.39
CA TRP A 270 11.51 28.52 -8.95
C TRP A 270 10.09 28.09 -8.58
N TRP A 271 9.73 26.83 -8.83
CA TRP A 271 8.40 26.31 -8.51
C TRP A 271 8.11 26.33 -7.00
N GLU A 272 9.10 26.08 -6.16
CA GLU A 272 8.99 26.25 -4.71
C GLU A 272 8.64 27.69 -4.30
N ARG A 273 9.19 28.70 -5.01
CA ARG A 273 8.80 30.10 -4.79
C ARG A 273 7.35 30.35 -5.21
N VAL A 274 6.92 29.80 -6.35
CA VAL A 274 5.53 29.94 -6.83
C VAL A 274 4.55 29.30 -5.84
N LYS A 275 4.84 28.10 -5.33
CA LYS A 275 4.01 27.42 -4.32
C LYS A 275 3.90 28.23 -3.02
N ARG A 276 5.00 28.83 -2.55
CA ARG A 276 4.99 29.71 -1.36
C ARG A 276 4.08 30.94 -1.55
N ILE A 277 4.06 31.50 -2.76
CA ILE A 277 3.16 32.61 -3.11
C ILE A 277 1.71 32.11 -3.16
N ALA A 278 1.47 30.91 -3.70
CA ALA A 278 0.12 30.32 -3.74
C ALA A 278 -0.49 30.12 -2.34
N LEU A 279 0.33 29.94 -1.30
CA LEU A 279 -0.13 29.86 0.09
C LEU A 279 -0.53 31.22 0.70
N ILE A 280 -0.45 32.33 -0.03
CA ILE A 280 -1.07 33.59 0.41
C ILE A 280 -2.61 33.51 0.28
N ASP A 281 -3.12 32.58 -0.54
CA ASP A 281 -4.56 32.30 -0.67
C ASP A 281 -5.22 32.14 0.72
N PRO A 282 -6.23 32.96 1.08
CA PRO A 282 -6.91 32.87 2.36
C PRO A 282 -7.87 31.68 2.48
N SER A 283 -8.18 30.97 1.37
CA SER A 283 -9.06 29.80 1.39
C SER A 283 -8.50 28.69 2.28
N PRO A 284 -9.32 27.99 3.10
CA PRO A 284 -8.85 26.87 3.92
C PRO A 284 -8.32 25.70 3.08
N THR A 285 -8.83 25.53 1.86
CA THR A 285 -8.46 24.43 0.94
C THR A 285 -7.12 24.65 0.23
N LYS A 286 -6.58 25.89 0.21
CA LYS A 286 -5.33 26.26 -0.50
C LYS A 286 -5.24 25.70 -1.93
N ARG A 287 -6.35 25.75 -2.69
CA ARG A 287 -6.51 25.01 -3.97
C ARG A 287 -5.38 25.27 -4.96
N LEU A 288 -4.89 26.51 -5.05
CA LEU A 288 -3.82 26.86 -5.99
C LEU A 288 -2.50 26.14 -5.64
N PHE A 289 -2.16 26.05 -4.35
CA PHE A 289 -0.96 25.33 -3.91
C PHE A 289 -1.03 23.85 -4.31
N PHE A 290 -2.15 23.20 -4.01
CA PHE A 290 -2.34 21.78 -4.34
C PHE A 290 -2.48 21.52 -5.84
N HIS A 291 -3.06 22.45 -6.60
CA HIS A 291 -3.08 22.36 -8.06
C HIS A 291 -1.66 22.38 -8.63
N LEU A 292 -0.79 23.28 -8.15
CA LEU A 292 0.61 23.33 -8.55
C LEU A 292 1.38 22.07 -8.18
N LEU A 293 1.13 21.55 -6.97
CA LEU A 293 1.75 20.31 -6.50
C LEU A 293 1.31 19.09 -7.33
N THR A 294 0.00 18.97 -7.59
CA THR A 294 -0.57 17.94 -8.47
C THR A 294 0.06 18.00 -9.86
N ARG A 295 0.17 19.20 -10.44
CA ARG A 295 0.78 19.40 -11.74
C ARG A 295 2.25 18.99 -11.75
N GLU A 296 3.00 19.26 -10.69
CA GLU A 296 4.40 18.84 -10.59
C GLU A 296 4.50 17.32 -10.59
N ILE A 297 3.74 16.63 -9.73
CA ILE A 297 3.75 15.17 -9.62
C ILE A 297 3.36 14.51 -10.94
N LYS A 298 2.25 14.95 -11.55
CA LYS A 298 1.75 14.37 -12.81
C LYS A 298 2.78 14.45 -13.94
N ASN A 299 3.55 15.54 -13.99
CA ASN A 299 4.56 15.75 -15.02
C ASN A 299 5.90 15.03 -14.75
N LEU A 300 6.07 14.38 -13.60
CA LEU A 300 7.25 13.53 -13.36
C LEU A 300 7.09 12.22 -14.11
N THR A 301 7.99 11.96 -15.05
CA THR A 301 8.16 10.66 -15.68
C THR A 301 9.01 9.79 -14.77
N VAL A 302 8.36 8.95 -13.97
CA VAL A 302 9.02 8.12 -12.94
C VAL A 302 9.16 6.66 -13.33
N ALA A 303 8.53 6.23 -14.43
CA ALA A 303 8.63 4.84 -14.86
C ALA A 303 10.10 4.48 -15.14
N PRO A 304 10.54 3.29 -14.73
CA PRO A 304 11.89 2.82 -15.03
C PRO A 304 12.06 2.68 -16.55
N ALA A 305 13.29 2.89 -17.02
CA ALA A 305 13.66 2.56 -18.38
C ALA A 305 13.42 1.06 -18.63
N PRO A 306 12.95 0.67 -19.83
CA PRO A 306 12.75 -0.73 -20.15
C PRO A 306 14.03 -1.52 -19.91
N SER A 307 13.94 -2.61 -19.16
CA SER A 307 15.07 -3.53 -19.05
C SER A 307 15.16 -4.39 -20.32
N GLY A 308 16.34 -4.94 -20.61
CA GLY A 308 16.50 -5.90 -21.70
C GLY A 308 15.62 -7.15 -21.56
N TYR A 309 15.07 -7.41 -20.36
CA TYR A 309 14.08 -8.47 -20.14
C TYR A 309 12.73 -8.15 -20.80
N LEU A 310 12.30 -6.89 -20.86
CA LEU A 310 11.05 -6.52 -21.53
C LEU A 310 11.11 -6.81 -23.03
N ASP A 311 12.24 -6.49 -23.67
CA ASP A 311 12.47 -6.82 -25.08
C ASP A 311 12.54 -8.34 -25.30
N TYR A 312 13.10 -9.09 -24.36
CA TYR A 312 13.11 -10.56 -24.36
C TYR A 312 11.68 -11.15 -24.29
N TYR A 313 10.81 -10.61 -23.44
CA TYR A 313 9.43 -11.07 -23.31
C TYR A 313 8.53 -10.61 -24.47
N ALA A 314 8.75 -9.41 -25.00
CA ALA A 314 8.14 -8.97 -26.25
C ALA A 314 8.53 -9.88 -27.42
N ALA A 315 9.80 -10.31 -27.48
CA ALA A 315 10.30 -11.26 -28.47
C ALA A 315 9.74 -12.68 -28.28
N LYS A 316 9.33 -13.07 -27.06
CA LYS A 316 8.64 -14.35 -26.81
C LYS A 316 7.21 -14.40 -27.35
N GLY A 317 6.64 -13.28 -27.79
CA GLY A 317 5.32 -13.27 -28.43
C GLY A 317 4.18 -13.67 -27.50
N GLU A 318 4.30 -13.45 -26.18
CA GLU A 318 3.27 -13.78 -25.17
C GLU A 318 2.02 -12.88 -25.22
N ARG A 319 1.83 -12.13 -26.32
CA ARG A 319 0.66 -11.29 -26.62
C ARG A 319 -0.50 -12.11 -27.21
N PHE A 320 -0.84 -13.22 -26.58
CA PHE A 320 -2.03 -14.01 -26.94
C PHE A 320 -3.06 -13.99 -25.82
N ALA A 321 -4.30 -14.35 -26.16
CA ALA A 321 -5.44 -14.28 -25.25
C ALA A 321 -5.25 -15.14 -23.99
N PHE A 322 -5.87 -14.71 -22.90
CA PHE A 322 -5.94 -15.42 -21.61
C PHE A 322 -7.00 -16.53 -21.59
N GLU A 323 -7.51 -16.92 -22.76
CA GLU A 323 -8.38 -18.09 -22.93
C GLU A 323 -7.56 -19.29 -23.42
N PRO A 324 -7.86 -20.51 -22.92
CA PRO A 324 -7.17 -21.72 -23.35
C PRO A 324 -7.19 -21.86 -24.86
N SER A 325 -6.01 -21.99 -25.46
CA SER A 325 -5.85 -22.07 -26.91
C SER A 325 -4.68 -22.98 -27.27
N GLU A 326 -4.66 -23.49 -28.51
CA GLU A 326 -3.61 -24.39 -29.00
C GLU A 326 -2.23 -23.73 -29.05
N VAL A 327 -2.17 -22.40 -29.06
CA VAL A 327 -0.91 -21.63 -29.04
C VAL A 327 -0.28 -21.54 -27.66
N TRP A 328 -1.00 -21.93 -26.59
CA TRP A 328 -0.45 -21.91 -25.24
C TRP A 328 0.65 -22.95 -25.09
N THR A 329 1.73 -22.55 -24.43
CA THR A 329 2.79 -23.46 -24.03
C THR A 329 2.28 -24.49 -23.04
N ARG A 330 2.96 -25.64 -22.95
CA ARG A 330 2.62 -26.67 -21.96
C ARG A 330 2.67 -26.15 -20.51
N LYS A 331 3.59 -25.23 -20.21
CA LYS A 331 3.66 -24.54 -18.90
C LYS A 331 2.35 -23.81 -18.62
N GLN A 332 1.86 -23.02 -19.57
CA GLN A 332 0.62 -22.26 -19.42
C GLN A 332 -0.60 -23.15 -19.20
N LEU A 333 -0.74 -24.21 -20.00
CA LEU A 333 -1.83 -25.18 -19.85
C LEU A 333 -1.83 -25.87 -18.48
N VAL A 334 -0.64 -26.28 -17.99
CA VAL A 334 -0.51 -26.92 -16.67
C VAL A 334 -0.93 -25.95 -15.57
N ILE A 335 -0.38 -24.73 -15.57
CA ILE A 335 -0.70 -23.74 -14.53
C ILE A 335 -2.19 -23.35 -14.57
N TYR A 336 -2.77 -23.17 -15.76
CA TYR A 336 -4.21 -22.93 -15.90
C TYR A 336 -5.05 -24.05 -15.28
N ASN A 337 -4.74 -25.31 -15.59
CA ASN A 337 -5.49 -26.44 -15.03
C ASN A 337 -5.36 -26.49 -13.50
N VAL A 338 -4.17 -26.26 -12.95
CA VAL A 338 -3.94 -26.22 -11.49
C VAL A 338 -4.79 -25.12 -10.84
N ILE A 339 -4.76 -23.89 -11.35
CA ILE A 339 -5.56 -22.79 -10.78
C ILE A 339 -7.07 -23.09 -10.92
N ARG A 340 -7.51 -23.65 -12.05
CA ARG A 340 -8.91 -24.00 -12.29
C ARG A 340 -9.41 -25.07 -11.33
N ASP A 341 -8.57 -26.07 -11.05
CA ASP A 341 -8.95 -27.24 -10.27
C ASP A 341 -8.88 -26.94 -8.76
N GLU A 342 -7.85 -26.22 -8.31
CA GLU A 342 -7.67 -25.83 -6.89
C GLU A 342 -8.52 -24.62 -6.46
N ARG A 343 -8.84 -23.71 -7.40
CA ARG A 343 -9.65 -22.50 -7.18
C ARG A 343 -9.19 -21.65 -5.97
N PRO A 344 -7.91 -21.26 -5.88
CA PRO A 344 -7.43 -20.44 -4.77
C PRO A 344 -8.11 -19.07 -4.77
N SER A 345 -8.45 -18.56 -3.58
CA SER A 345 -8.99 -17.19 -3.45
C SER A 345 -7.86 -16.17 -3.53
N THR A 346 -6.68 -16.53 -3.03
CA THR A 346 -5.48 -15.70 -3.01
C THR A 346 -4.27 -16.42 -3.61
N LEU A 347 -3.45 -15.70 -4.36
CA LEU A 347 -2.28 -16.25 -5.04
C LEU A 347 -1.06 -15.32 -4.92
N LEU A 348 0.09 -15.88 -4.52
CA LEU A 348 1.38 -15.21 -4.54
C LEU A 348 2.19 -15.67 -5.77
N ASP A 349 2.50 -14.76 -6.69
CA ASP A 349 3.32 -15.02 -7.89
C ASP A 349 4.73 -14.46 -7.69
N ILE A 350 5.71 -15.34 -7.47
CA ILE A 350 7.11 -14.97 -7.21
C ILE A 350 7.94 -15.09 -8.49
N GLY A 351 8.62 -14.00 -8.83
CA GLY A 351 9.30 -13.87 -10.12
C GLY A 351 8.29 -13.72 -11.25
N SER A 352 7.30 -12.84 -11.03
CA SER A 352 6.14 -12.69 -11.90
C SER A 352 6.49 -12.21 -13.31
N ASN A 353 7.67 -11.64 -13.51
CA ASN A 353 8.08 -10.91 -14.71
C ASN A 353 7.01 -9.86 -15.04
N THR A 354 6.63 -9.73 -16.31
CA THR A 354 5.53 -8.85 -16.76
C THR A 354 4.13 -9.34 -16.34
N GLY A 355 4.04 -10.44 -15.58
CA GLY A 355 2.83 -10.85 -14.87
C GLY A 355 1.83 -11.68 -15.67
N TRP A 356 2.25 -12.41 -16.70
CA TRP A 356 1.32 -13.22 -17.50
C TRP A 356 0.49 -14.20 -16.63
N PHE A 357 1.13 -14.89 -15.69
CA PHE A 357 0.43 -15.82 -14.77
C PHE A 357 -0.37 -15.08 -13.70
N SER A 358 0.13 -13.95 -13.20
CA SER A 358 -0.62 -13.04 -12.33
C SER A 358 -1.94 -12.59 -12.97
N ILE A 359 -1.90 -12.18 -14.24
CA ILE A 359 -3.10 -11.75 -15.00
C ILE A 359 -4.05 -12.92 -15.24
N LEU A 360 -3.52 -14.10 -15.58
CA LEU A 360 -4.34 -15.30 -15.73
C LEU A 360 -5.09 -15.63 -14.43
N ALA A 361 -4.38 -15.69 -13.30
CA ALA A 361 -4.96 -15.97 -12.00
C ALA A 361 -6.02 -14.94 -11.60
N ALA A 362 -5.72 -13.65 -11.79
CA ALA A 362 -6.65 -12.56 -11.51
C ALA A 362 -7.95 -12.67 -12.33
N ARG A 363 -7.85 -13.00 -13.63
CA ARG A 363 -9.01 -13.24 -14.50
C ARG A 363 -9.80 -14.50 -14.14
N MET A 364 -9.17 -15.44 -13.45
CA MET A 364 -9.82 -16.64 -12.91
C MET A 364 -10.44 -16.42 -11.52
N GLY A 365 -10.38 -15.19 -10.99
CA GLY A 365 -11.04 -14.78 -9.75
C GLY A 365 -10.12 -14.69 -8.53
N CYS A 366 -8.81 -14.86 -8.68
CA CYS A 366 -7.87 -14.77 -7.57
C CYS A 366 -7.52 -13.31 -7.23
N GLN A 367 -7.35 -13.00 -5.95
CA GLN A 367 -6.58 -11.81 -5.53
C GLN A 367 -5.09 -12.16 -5.56
N VAL A 368 -4.28 -11.36 -6.25
CA VAL A 368 -2.88 -11.72 -6.55
C VAL A 368 -1.91 -10.73 -5.90
N VAL A 369 -0.87 -11.24 -5.25
CA VAL A 369 0.36 -10.47 -4.98
C VAL A 369 1.43 -10.95 -5.94
N ALA A 370 2.02 -10.04 -6.70
CA ALA A 370 3.04 -10.36 -7.69
C ALA A 370 4.37 -9.72 -7.28
N LEU A 371 5.41 -10.53 -7.09
CA LEU A 371 6.74 -10.08 -6.68
C LEU A 371 7.72 -10.24 -7.83
N ASP A 372 8.47 -9.17 -8.12
CA ASP A 372 9.63 -9.26 -9.01
C ASP A 372 10.77 -8.37 -8.50
N ILE A 373 12.02 -8.77 -8.78
CA ILE A 373 13.18 -7.95 -8.46
C ILE A 373 13.39 -6.83 -9.49
N ASP A 374 12.93 -7.03 -10.73
CA ASP A 374 12.97 -6.03 -11.79
C ASP A 374 11.77 -5.08 -11.67
N GLU A 375 12.04 -3.85 -11.26
CA GLU A 375 11.02 -2.81 -11.15
C GLU A 375 10.31 -2.51 -12.47
N SER A 376 10.97 -2.66 -13.62
CA SER A 376 10.31 -2.40 -14.91
C SER A 376 9.17 -3.38 -15.17
N CYS A 377 9.37 -4.65 -14.80
CA CYS A 377 8.34 -5.68 -14.84
C CYS A 377 7.18 -5.38 -13.88
N ALA A 378 7.46 -5.07 -12.62
CA ALA A 378 6.43 -4.73 -11.63
C ALA A 378 5.65 -3.46 -12.00
N ASN A 379 6.32 -2.44 -12.56
CA ASN A 379 5.70 -1.18 -12.97
C ASN A 379 4.82 -1.35 -14.22
N GLU A 380 5.23 -2.19 -15.18
CA GLU A 380 4.40 -2.57 -16.32
C GLU A 380 3.16 -3.33 -15.87
N LEU A 381 3.33 -4.32 -14.98
CA LEU A 381 2.21 -5.08 -14.42
C LEU A 381 1.24 -4.17 -13.65
N TYR A 382 1.73 -3.21 -12.87
CA TYR A 382 0.88 -2.20 -12.21
C TYR A 382 0.06 -1.41 -13.23
N THR A 383 0.71 -0.90 -14.27
CA THR A 383 0.03 -0.10 -15.32
C THR A 383 -1.03 -0.93 -16.03
N LYS A 384 -0.73 -2.22 -16.30
CA LYS A 384 -1.66 -3.13 -16.95
C LYS A 384 -2.82 -3.53 -16.04
N ALA A 385 -2.55 -3.84 -14.78
CA ALA A 385 -3.56 -4.19 -13.79
C ALA A 385 -4.48 -3.00 -13.45
N GLU A 386 -3.94 -1.78 -13.44
CA GLU A 386 -4.72 -0.55 -13.27
C GLU A 386 -5.66 -0.32 -14.47
N ALA A 387 -5.14 -0.45 -15.70
CA ALA A 387 -5.93 -0.26 -16.91
C ALA A 387 -7.03 -1.32 -17.12
N ASP A 388 -6.77 -2.56 -16.72
CA ASP A 388 -7.70 -3.69 -16.85
C ASP A 388 -8.54 -3.93 -15.56
N GLU A 389 -8.39 -3.08 -14.53
CA GLU A 389 -9.05 -3.21 -13.21
C GLU A 389 -8.87 -4.60 -12.56
N LEU A 390 -7.66 -5.16 -12.67
CA LEU A 390 -7.35 -6.50 -12.16
C LEU A 390 -6.98 -6.46 -10.67
N PRO A 391 -7.41 -7.46 -9.86
CA PRO A 391 -7.09 -7.57 -8.44
C PRO A 391 -5.64 -8.04 -8.19
N ILE A 392 -4.65 -7.32 -8.73
CA ILE A 392 -3.22 -7.63 -8.61
C ILE A 392 -2.53 -6.51 -7.84
N LEU A 393 -1.71 -6.88 -6.86
CA LEU A 393 -0.78 -6.01 -6.13
C LEU A 393 0.66 -6.33 -6.57
N PRO A 394 1.25 -5.55 -7.50
CA PRO A 394 2.62 -5.76 -7.97
C PRO A 394 3.62 -5.06 -7.06
N LEU A 395 4.67 -5.76 -6.64
CA LEU A 395 5.69 -5.25 -5.73
C LEU A 395 7.10 -5.58 -6.25
N VAL A 396 8.02 -4.65 -5.99
CA VAL A 396 9.45 -4.80 -6.21
C VAL A 396 10.05 -5.45 -4.97
N MET A 397 10.48 -6.70 -5.09
CA MET A 397 11.06 -7.45 -3.97
C MET A 397 12.13 -8.43 -4.42
N ASP A 398 13.27 -8.39 -3.74
CA ASP A 398 14.29 -9.43 -3.81
C ASP A 398 13.94 -10.54 -2.82
N ILE A 399 13.49 -11.68 -3.31
CA ILE A 399 13.14 -12.83 -2.45
C ILE A 399 14.34 -13.52 -1.81
N SER A 400 15.58 -13.24 -2.22
CA SER A 400 16.76 -13.68 -1.48
C SER A 400 17.04 -12.83 -0.24
N ASN A 401 16.43 -11.64 -0.16
CA ASN A 401 16.49 -10.73 0.97
C ASN A 401 15.12 -10.03 1.13
N PRO A 402 14.04 -10.79 1.45
CA PRO A 402 12.70 -10.24 1.54
C PRO A 402 12.64 -9.20 2.67
N THR A 403 11.67 -8.28 2.61
CA THR A 403 11.49 -7.26 3.66
C THR A 403 11.38 -7.94 5.03
N PRO A 404 12.32 -7.70 5.95
CA PRO A 404 12.31 -8.34 7.25
C PRO A 404 11.37 -7.63 8.22
N SER A 405 11.09 -8.27 9.36
CA SER A 405 10.44 -7.57 10.46
C SER A 405 11.36 -6.47 10.99
N LEU A 406 10.88 -5.23 11.00
CA LEU A 406 11.61 -4.09 11.58
C LEU A 406 11.09 -3.85 13.00
N TRP A 407 11.96 -3.92 13.99
CA TRP A 407 11.59 -3.73 15.39
C TRP A 407 11.93 -2.30 15.86
N PRO A 408 11.15 -1.71 16.79
CA PRO A 408 11.51 -0.43 17.40
C PRO A 408 12.91 -0.45 18.02
N ALA A 409 13.61 0.68 17.99
CA ALA A 409 14.91 0.79 18.63
C ALA A 409 14.79 0.61 20.17
N LYS A 410 15.64 -0.26 20.74
CA LYS A 410 15.68 -0.58 22.19
C LYS A 410 15.92 0.63 23.13
N HIS A 411 16.32 1.78 22.60
CA HIS A 411 16.70 2.98 23.37
C HIS A 411 15.63 4.08 23.41
N MET A 412 14.40 3.85 22.92
CA MET A 412 13.30 4.79 23.16
C MET A 412 12.80 4.64 24.61
N SER A 413 13.54 5.20 25.57
CA SER A 413 13.24 5.12 27.01
C SER A 413 11.97 5.87 27.43
N ASN A 414 11.32 6.60 26.52
CA ASN A 414 10.11 7.39 26.75
C ASN A 414 8.98 6.99 25.80
N LEU A 415 8.86 5.70 25.47
CA LEU A 415 7.70 5.22 24.73
C LEU A 415 6.45 5.30 25.63
N PRO A 416 5.35 5.89 25.16
CA PRO A 416 4.04 5.78 25.82
C PRO A 416 3.76 4.34 26.23
N HIS A 417 3.17 4.15 27.41
CA HIS A 417 3.00 2.85 28.08
C HIS A 417 2.33 1.75 27.22
N TRP A 418 1.56 2.13 26.19
CA TRP A 418 0.94 1.21 25.23
C TRP A 418 1.95 0.64 24.20
N ILE A 419 2.96 1.40 23.74
CA ILE A 419 3.98 0.92 22.79
C ILE A 419 4.92 -0.11 23.44
N VAL A 420 5.18 0.01 24.74
CA VAL A 420 6.08 -0.90 25.48
C VAL A 420 5.48 -2.30 25.65
N ARG A 421 4.16 -2.47 25.52
CA ARG A 421 3.46 -3.74 25.79
C ARG A 421 3.50 -4.74 24.64
N THR A 422 3.68 -4.30 23.40
CA THR A 422 3.16 -5.08 22.27
C THR A 422 4.13 -6.11 21.69
N ASN A 423 5.44 -6.04 21.97
CA ASN A 423 6.47 -6.88 21.31
C ASN A 423 6.13 -7.14 19.83
N THR A 424 5.69 -6.10 19.14
CA THR A 424 5.19 -6.14 17.76
C THR A 424 6.19 -5.38 16.89
N PRO A 425 6.53 -5.86 15.69
CA PRO A 425 7.40 -5.11 14.81
C PRO A 425 6.65 -3.92 14.18
N VAL A 426 7.40 -2.87 13.88
CA VAL A 426 6.97 -1.69 13.11
C VAL A 426 6.53 -2.09 11.70
N LEU A 427 7.39 -2.87 11.03
CA LEU A 427 7.12 -3.45 9.72
C LEU A 427 7.07 -4.95 9.92
N LEU A 428 6.03 -5.60 9.39
CA LEU A 428 5.93 -7.04 9.37
C LEU A 428 6.76 -7.61 8.22
N ALA A 429 7.35 -8.77 8.44
CA ALA A 429 8.11 -9.44 7.41
C ALA A 429 7.21 -9.87 6.23
N ALA A 430 7.77 -10.02 5.03
CA ALA A 430 7.01 -10.36 3.82
C ALA A 430 6.22 -11.67 3.98
N GLU A 431 6.82 -12.70 4.60
CA GLU A 431 6.21 -14.01 4.85
C GLU A 431 5.01 -13.95 5.82
N GLN A 432 4.95 -12.91 6.67
CA GLN A 432 3.81 -12.69 7.56
C GLN A 432 2.67 -11.96 6.84
N ARG A 433 2.99 -11.12 5.85
CA ARG A 433 2.03 -10.27 5.12
C ARG A 433 1.42 -10.94 3.90
N PHE A 434 2.17 -11.81 3.22
CA PHE A 434 1.77 -12.40 1.94
C PHE A 434 1.38 -13.87 2.06
N LYS A 435 0.56 -14.19 3.07
CA LYS A 435 -0.05 -15.50 3.22
C LYS A 435 -1.14 -15.67 2.15
N CYS A 436 -0.95 -16.62 1.24
CA CYS A 436 -1.88 -16.92 0.16
C CYS A 436 -2.22 -18.41 0.14
N ASP A 437 -3.37 -18.76 -0.42
CA ASP A 437 -3.82 -20.15 -0.60
C ASP A 437 -2.92 -20.92 -1.58
N MET A 438 -2.34 -20.20 -2.56
CA MET A 438 -1.43 -20.75 -3.56
C MET A 438 -0.20 -19.86 -3.75
N VAL A 439 0.96 -20.49 -3.96
CA VAL A 439 2.21 -19.81 -4.35
C VAL A 439 2.69 -20.35 -5.68
N LEU A 440 2.92 -19.47 -6.65
CA LEU A 440 3.62 -19.77 -7.90
C LEU A 440 5.06 -19.28 -7.77
N ALA A 441 6.03 -20.18 -7.95
CA ALA A 441 7.45 -19.87 -7.93
C ALA A 441 8.14 -20.52 -9.15
N LEU A 442 7.88 -19.95 -10.33
CA LEU A 442 8.20 -20.61 -11.60
C LEU A 442 9.60 -20.25 -12.08
N ALA A 443 10.45 -21.27 -12.31
CA ALA A 443 11.85 -21.12 -12.76
C ALA A 443 12.77 -20.33 -11.80
N ILE A 444 12.33 -20.05 -10.58
CA ILE A 444 13.11 -19.28 -9.59
C ILE A 444 14.35 -20.03 -9.09
N VAL A 445 14.29 -21.36 -9.03
CA VAL A 445 15.40 -22.21 -8.58
C VAL A 445 16.64 -21.97 -9.43
N HIS A 446 16.50 -21.80 -10.74
CA HIS A 446 17.65 -21.52 -11.62
C HIS A 446 18.26 -20.13 -11.34
N HIS A 447 17.44 -19.11 -11.06
CA HIS A 447 17.94 -17.78 -10.71
C HIS A 447 18.66 -17.77 -9.35
N LEU A 448 18.10 -18.45 -8.35
CA LEU A 448 18.69 -18.55 -7.01
C LEU A 448 19.96 -19.41 -6.99
N THR A 449 19.96 -20.55 -7.68
CA THR A 449 21.09 -21.48 -7.67
C THR A 449 22.21 -21.04 -8.62
N LEU A 450 21.89 -20.60 -9.84
CA LEU A 450 22.90 -20.24 -10.85
C LEU A 450 23.31 -18.76 -10.75
N GLY A 451 22.39 -17.87 -10.41
CA GLY A 451 22.65 -16.43 -10.33
C GLY A 451 23.24 -15.99 -8.98
N LEU A 452 22.71 -16.52 -7.87
CA LEU A 452 23.14 -16.15 -6.51
C LEU A 452 24.00 -17.21 -5.82
N GLY A 453 24.19 -18.38 -6.44
CA GLY A 453 25.03 -19.45 -5.90
C GLY A 453 24.44 -20.14 -4.65
N LEU A 454 23.13 -20.03 -4.42
CA LEU A 454 22.48 -20.69 -3.29
C LEU A 454 22.40 -22.21 -3.54
N SER A 455 22.63 -23.01 -2.49
CA SER A 455 22.43 -24.46 -2.56
C SER A 455 20.94 -24.80 -2.61
N LEU A 456 20.59 -25.94 -3.21
CA LEU A 456 19.20 -26.43 -3.20
C LEU A 456 18.65 -26.57 -1.78
N ASP A 457 19.50 -26.99 -0.83
CA ASP A 457 19.13 -27.09 0.60
C ASP A 457 18.72 -25.73 1.16
N ARG A 458 19.45 -24.65 0.82
CA ARG A 458 19.11 -23.28 1.23
C ARG A 458 17.87 -22.71 0.53
N VAL A 459 17.53 -23.20 -0.65
CA VAL A 459 16.31 -22.80 -1.38
C VAL A 459 15.08 -23.51 -0.83
N SER A 460 15.25 -24.68 -0.21
CA SER A 460 14.16 -25.50 0.37
C SER A 460 13.78 -25.15 1.81
N GLN A 461 14.63 -24.39 2.50
CA GLN A 461 14.39 -23.83 3.85
C GLN A 461 13.71 -22.49 3.72
#